data_AF-A0A661D429-F1
#
_entry.id   AF-A0A661D429-F1
#
_cell.length_a   1.000
_cell.length_b   1.000
_cell.length_c   1.000
_cell.angle_alpha   90.00
_cell.angle_beta   90.00
_cell.angle_gamma   90.00
#
_symmetry.space_group_name_H-M   'P 1'
#
loop_
_entity.id
_entity.type
_entity.pdbx_description
1 polymer ?
#
loop_
_entity_poly.entity_id
_entity_poly.type
_entity_poly.pdbx_seq_one_letter_code
_entity_poly.pdbx_strand_id
1 'polypeptide(L)'
;MSIKLGIIMDPLPSINIKKDSSFAMMLAAQRKGWEIHTIYQPDLYTKNEIPHALSRVTRVKDNASHWFDFEPEQDVDLTSLDAILMRKDPPFDIEYITSTYILQLAEQSGTLIVNKPASLRDNNEKMFITR
;
A
#
# COMPACT_ATOMS: atom_id res chain seq x y z
N MET A 1 6.27 -19.78 -6.87
CA MET A 1 6.75 -18.40 -6.59
C MET A 1 5.79 -17.79 -5.60
N SER A 2 6.28 -17.10 -4.57
CA SER A 2 5.42 -16.36 -3.65
C SER A 2 5.19 -14.96 -4.20
N ILE A 3 3.95 -14.46 -4.09
CA ILE A 3 3.57 -13.11 -4.51
C ILE A 3 4.10 -12.10 -3.49
N LYS A 4 4.65 -10.98 -3.96
CA LYS A 4 5.03 -9.81 -3.17
C LYS A 4 3.97 -8.73 -3.25
N LEU A 5 3.33 -8.47 -2.11
CA LEU A 5 2.23 -7.52 -1.97
C LEU A 5 2.70 -6.29 -1.22
N GLY A 6 2.68 -5.12 -1.87
CA GLY A 6 2.76 -3.83 -1.19
C GLY A 6 1.41 -3.44 -0.60
N ILE A 7 1.42 -2.86 0.59
CA ILE A 7 0.26 -2.18 1.17
C ILE A 7 0.66 -0.80 1.66
N ILE A 8 0.07 0.23 1.05
CA ILE A 8 0.22 1.63 1.47
C ILE A 8 -0.95 1.96 2.38
N MET A 9 -0.69 2.20 3.67
CA MET A 9 -1.74 2.43 4.65
C MET A 9 -1.30 3.36 5.78
N ASP A 10 -2.23 3.74 6.63
CA ASP A 10 -1.94 4.40 7.90
C ASP A 10 -1.11 3.49 8.83
N PRO A 11 -0.37 4.05 9.81
CA PRO A 11 0.52 3.28 10.67
C PRO A 11 -0.17 2.06 11.32
N LEU A 12 0.41 0.86 11.16
CA LEU A 12 -0.09 -0.36 11.79
C LEU A 12 -0.25 -0.26 13.33
N PRO A 13 0.57 0.49 14.08
CA PRO A 13 0.31 0.70 15.51
C PRO A 13 -1.01 1.41 15.83
N SER A 14 -1.59 2.18 14.90
CA SER A 14 -2.79 3.00 15.17
C SER A 14 -4.11 2.37 14.72
N ILE A 15 -4.09 1.20 14.07
CA ILE A 15 -5.30 0.57 13.54
C ILE A 15 -6.12 -0.17 14.60
N ASN A 16 -7.43 -0.33 14.34
CA ASN A 16 -8.28 -1.25 15.10
C ASN A 16 -8.47 -2.56 14.33
N ILE A 17 -7.71 -3.59 14.69
CA ILE A 17 -7.67 -4.88 13.97
C ILE A 17 -9.04 -5.57 13.84
N LYS A 18 -10.01 -5.26 14.70
CA LYS A 18 -11.37 -5.84 14.61
C LYS A 18 -12.23 -5.22 13.51
N LYS A 19 -11.86 -4.02 13.04
CA LYS A 19 -12.64 -3.24 12.07
C LYS A 19 -11.84 -2.89 10.81
N ASP A 20 -10.53 -3.09 10.86
CA ASP A 20 -9.62 -2.72 9.78
C ASP A 20 -9.65 -3.77 8.66
N SER A 21 -10.19 -3.37 7.50
CA SER A 21 -10.26 -4.26 6.33
C SER A 21 -8.90 -4.44 5.65
N SER A 22 -7.97 -3.48 5.78
CA SER A 22 -6.59 -3.60 5.27
C SER A 22 -5.86 -4.72 6.02
N PHE A 23 -6.02 -4.79 7.34
CA PHE A 23 -5.50 -5.86 8.19
C PHE A 23 -6.09 -7.22 7.85
N ALA A 24 -7.41 -7.29 7.60
CA ALA A 24 -8.06 -8.52 7.15
C ALA A 24 -7.49 -9.03 5.80
N MET A 25 -7.17 -8.11 4.87
CA MET A 25 -6.50 -8.43 3.61
C MET A 25 -5.07 -8.94 3.83
N MET A 26 -4.30 -8.32 4.73
CA MET A 26 -2.95 -8.77 5.08
C MET A 26 -2.96 -10.18 5.67
N LEU A 27 -3.87 -10.49 6.60
CA LEU A 27 -4.04 -11.84 7.13
C LEU A 27 -4.35 -12.86 6.03
N ALA A 28 -5.19 -12.48 5.06
CA ALA A 28 -5.52 -13.34 3.92
C ALA A 28 -4.34 -13.58 2.97
N ALA A 29 -3.56 -12.53 2.67
CA ALA A 29 -2.34 -12.62 1.89
C ALA A 29 -1.30 -13.52 2.56
N GLN A 30 -1.07 -13.35 3.87
CA GLN A 30 -0.15 -14.18 4.63
C GLN A 30 -0.58 -15.65 4.67
N ARG A 31 -1.89 -15.94 4.79
CA ARG A 31 -2.42 -17.32 4.69
C ARG A 31 -2.16 -17.98 3.34
N LYS A 32 -2.04 -17.19 2.26
CA LYS A 32 -1.64 -17.67 0.92
C LYS A 32 -0.12 -17.78 0.76
N GLY A 33 0.65 -17.47 1.80
CA GLY A 33 2.12 -17.49 1.78
C GLY A 33 2.76 -16.31 1.08
N TRP A 34 2.00 -15.22 0.83
CA TRP A 34 2.52 -14.01 0.17
C TRP A 34 3.42 -13.21 1.11
N GLU A 35 4.43 -12.57 0.55
CA GLU A 35 5.30 -11.62 1.24
C GLU A 35 4.62 -10.25 1.27
N ILE A 36 4.51 -9.63 2.45
CA ILE A 36 3.79 -8.36 2.62
C ILE A 36 4.80 -7.26 2.93
N HIS A 37 4.81 -6.22 2.10
CA HIS A 37 5.57 -5.00 2.30
C HIS A 37 4.62 -3.89 2.78
N THR A 38 4.74 -3.49 4.05
CA THR A 38 4.04 -2.29 4.54
C THR A 38 4.86 -1.06 4.17
N ILE A 39 4.18 -0.09 3.56
CA ILE A 39 4.75 1.16 3.08
C ILE A 39 3.89 2.30 3.64
N TYR A 40 4.51 3.36 4.16
CA TYR A 40 3.79 4.57 4.53
C TYR A 40 3.96 5.62 3.42
N GLN A 41 3.00 6.54 3.29
CA GLN A 41 3.06 7.55 2.22
C GLN A 41 4.36 8.37 2.21
N PRO A 42 4.91 8.82 3.35
CA PRO A 42 6.17 9.56 3.38
C PRO A 42 7.37 8.74 2.91
N ASP A 43 7.25 7.40 2.90
CA ASP A 43 8.31 6.48 2.49
C ASP A 43 8.37 6.33 0.96
N LEU A 44 7.39 6.86 0.19
CA LEU A 44 7.34 6.81 -1.27
C LEU A 44 8.22 7.89 -1.89
N TYR A 45 9.02 7.50 -2.89
CA TYR A 45 9.84 8.45 -3.63
C TYR A 45 10.16 7.96 -5.04
N THR A 46 10.86 8.79 -5.82
CA THR A 46 11.37 8.40 -7.15
C THR A 46 12.87 8.60 -7.21
N LYS A 47 13.56 7.71 -7.92
CA LYS A 47 14.99 7.77 -8.17
C LYS A 47 15.24 7.48 -9.64
N ASN A 48 15.70 8.48 -10.39
CA ASN A 48 15.90 8.36 -11.85
C ASN A 48 14.66 7.81 -12.56
N GLU A 49 13.48 8.37 -12.27
CA GLU A 49 12.19 7.96 -12.84
C GLU A 49 11.68 6.56 -12.40
N ILE A 50 12.46 5.82 -11.61
CA ILE A 50 12.02 4.55 -11.03
C ILE A 50 11.28 4.84 -9.71
N PRO A 51 10.08 4.27 -9.49
CA PRO A 51 9.35 4.42 -8.24
C PRO A 51 9.92 3.50 -7.15
N HIS A 52 10.28 4.07 -6.01
CA HIS A 52 10.82 3.36 -4.86
C HIS A 52 10.00 3.61 -3.60
N ALA A 53 10.20 2.76 -2.59
CA ALA A 53 9.75 3.00 -1.24
C ALA A 53 10.72 2.46 -0.20
N LEU A 54 10.74 3.09 0.98
CA LEU A 54 11.20 2.42 2.19
C LEU A 54 10.06 1.54 2.69
N SER A 55 10.28 0.22 2.70
CA SER A 55 9.27 -0.76 3.08
C SER A 55 9.72 -1.61 4.26
N ARG A 56 8.75 -2.19 4.96
CA ARG A 56 9.00 -3.14 6.05
C ARG A 56 8.30 -4.45 5.71
N VAL A 57 9.04 -5.54 5.60
CA VAL A 57 8.42 -6.87 5.48
C VAL A 57 7.64 -7.11 6.77
N THR A 58 6.35 -7.41 6.62
CA THR A 58 5.41 -7.39 7.74
C THR A 58 4.77 -8.75 7.92
N ARG A 59 4.82 -9.24 9.16
CA ARG A 59 4.05 -10.40 9.59
C ARG A 59 2.90 -9.92 10.45
N VAL A 60 1.69 -10.41 10.20
CA VAL A 60 0.48 -10.04 10.95
C VAL A 60 -0.10 -11.23 11.69
N LYS A 61 -0.70 -10.98 12.84
CA LYS A 61 -1.33 -11.98 13.70
C LYS A 61 -2.64 -11.43 14.24
N ASP A 62 -3.71 -12.24 14.22
CA ASP A 62 -4.97 -11.87 14.84
C ASP A 62 -4.88 -11.97 16.37
N ASN A 63 -4.19 -11.00 16.98
CA ASN A 63 -3.95 -10.91 18.42
C ASN A 63 -3.96 -9.44 18.85
N ALA A 64 -4.94 -9.08 19.68
CA ALA A 64 -5.13 -7.72 20.17
C ALA A 64 -3.99 -7.16 21.03
N SER A 65 -3.12 -8.01 21.60
CA SER A 65 -1.95 -7.53 22.36
C SER A 65 -0.71 -7.32 21.49
N HIS A 66 -0.63 -7.97 20.33
CA HIS A 66 0.52 -7.94 19.43
C HIS A 66 0.13 -8.42 18.04
N TRP A 67 -0.23 -7.49 17.16
CA TRP A 67 -0.86 -7.82 15.87
C TRP A 67 0.07 -7.75 14.66
N PHE A 68 1.30 -7.24 14.82
CA PHE A 68 2.26 -7.16 13.72
C PHE A 68 3.70 -7.26 14.21
N ASP A 69 4.58 -7.72 13.32
CA ASP A 69 6.03 -7.69 13.46
C ASP A 69 6.61 -7.09 12.17
N PHE A 70 7.59 -6.19 12.31
CA PHE A 70 8.36 -5.66 11.19
C PHE A 70 9.75 -6.29 11.14
N GLU A 71 10.18 -6.66 9.95
CA GLU A 71 11.60 -6.78 9.64
C GLU A 71 12.22 -5.39 9.47
N PRO A 72 13.56 -5.27 9.53
CA PRO A 72 14.23 -3.99 9.29
C PRO A 72 13.77 -3.33 7.99
N GLU A 73 13.74 -2.00 8.01
CA GLU A 73 13.39 -1.21 6.83
C GLU A 73 14.37 -1.51 5.68
N GLN A 74 13.81 -1.61 4.48
CA GLN A 74 14.57 -1.85 3.26
C GLN A 74 14.04 -0.99 2.12
N ASP A 75 14.96 -0.58 1.25
CA ASP A 75 14.60 0.07 0.01
C ASP A 75 14.07 -0.95 -1.00
N VAL A 76 12.89 -0.69 -1.57
CA VAL A 76 12.26 -1.55 -2.55
C VAL A 76 11.91 -0.76 -3.81
N ASP A 77 12.28 -1.33 -4.96
CA ASP A 77 11.75 -0.91 -6.26
C ASP A 77 10.28 -1.37 -6.36
N LEU A 78 9.36 -0.43 -6.50
CA LEU A 78 7.92 -0.73 -6.55
C LEU A 78 7.56 -1.59 -7.75
N THR A 79 8.36 -1.57 -8.83
CA THR A 79 8.18 -2.42 -10.02
C THR A 79 8.52 -3.89 -9.76
N SER A 80 9.24 -4.18 -8.68
CA SER A 80 9.56 -5.55 -8.25
C SER A 80 8.44 -6.22 -7.44
N LEU A 81 7.40 -5.46 -7.08
CA LEU A 81 6.21 -5.96 -6.41
C LEU A 81 5.18 -6.42 -7.44
N ASP A 82 4.50 -7.53 -7.16
CA ASP A 82 3.47 -8.06 -8.06
C ASP A 82 2.20 -7.20 -8.00
N ALA A 83 1.85 -6.72 -6.80
CA ALA A 83 0.70 -5.86 -6.58
C ALA A 83 0.92 -4.88 -5.42
N ILE A 84 0.27 -3.72 -5.47
CA ILE A 84 0.24 -2.73 -4.39
C ILE A 84 -1.20 -2.32 -4.10
N LEU A 85 -1.62 -2.42 -2.84
CA LEU A 85 -2.90 -1.91 -2.36
C LEU A 85 -2.72 -0.49 -1.82
N MET A 86 -3.33 0.50 -2.47
CA MET A 86 -3.44 1.87 -1.96
C MET A 86 -4.63 1.95 -0.99
N ARG A 87 -4.31 1.86 0.31
CA ARG A 87 -5.25 1.72 1.44
C ARG A 87 -5.06 2.82 2.49
N LYS A 88 -4.47 3.94 2.09
CA LYS A 88 -4.39 5.15 2.91
C LYS A 88 -5.79 5.74 3.08
N ASP A 89 -6.17 6.04 4.30
CA ASP A 89 -7.43 6.74 4.56
C ASP A 89 -7.36 8.20 4.09
N PRO A 90 -8.50 8.82 3.70
CA PRO A 90 -8.59 10.26 3.42
C PRO A 90 -7.96 11.12 4.52
N PRO A 91 -7.53 12.36 4.21
CA PRO A 91 -8.01 13.20 3.11
C PRO A 91 -7.37 12.93 1.75
N PHE A 92 -8.07 13.34 0.68
CA PHE A 92 -7.50 13.44 -0.66
C PHE A 92 -6.79 14.80 -0.81
N ASP A 93 -5.52 14.85 -0.43
CA ASP A 93 -4.68 16.04 -0.43
C ASP A 93 -3.52 15.92 -1.43
N ILE A 94 -2.57 16.88 -1.37
CA ILE A 94 -1.42 16.90 -2.28
C ILE A 94 -0.51 15.68 -2.07
N GLU A 95 -0.37 15.18 -0.84
CA GLU A 95 0.44 13.99 -0.55
C GLU A 95 -0.21 12.74 -1.14
N TYR A 96 -1.54 12.60 -1.01
CA TYR A 96 -2.31 11.55 -1.65
C TYR A 96 -2.17 11.61 -3.18
N ILE A 97 -2.36 12.79 -3.78
CA ILE A 97 -2.21 12.98 -5.24
C ILE A 97 -0.79 12.62 -5.69
N THR A 98 0.23 13.08 -4.97
CA THR A 98 1.64 12.79 -5.29
C THR A 98 1.91 11.29 -5.24
N SER A 99 1.40 10.61 -4.21
CA SER A 99 1.48 9.14 -4.10
C SER A 99 0.90 8.46 -5.35
N THR A 100 -0.24 8.94 -5.86
CA THR A 100 -0.85 8.34 -7.07
C THR A 100 0.01 8.50 -8.33
N TYR A 101 0.80 9.58 -8.46
CA TYR A 101 1.72 9.72 -9.60
C TYR A 101 2.89 8.76 -9.50
N ILE A 102 3.46 8.57 -8.31
CA ILE A 102 4.54 7.58 -8.08
C ILE A 102 4.02 6.17 -8.38
N LEU A 103 2.84 5.80 -7.86
CA LEU A 103 2.23 4.51 -8.10
C LEU A 103 1.89 4.28 -9.58
N GLN A 104 1.60 5.33 -10.34
CA GLN A 104 1.35 5.21 -11.77
C GLN A 104 2.61 4.81 -12.54
N LEU A 105 3.81 5.22 -12.12
CA LEU A 105 5.06 4.77 -12.72
C LEU A 105 5.25 3.26 -12.51
N ALA A 106 4.87 2.75 -11.32
CA ALA A 106 4.92 1.33 -11.03
C ALA A 106 3.88 0.56 -11.86
N GLU A 107 2.66 1.10 -11.98
CA GLU A 107 1.60 0.56 -12.85
C GLU A 107 2.07 0.42 -14.30
N GLN A 108 2.69 1.46 -14.85
CA GLN A 108 3.21 1.49 -16.22
C GLN A 108 4.32 0.47 -16.45
N SER A 109 5.01 0.06 -15.39
CA SER A 109 6.09 -0.93 -15.42
C SER A 109 5.60 -2.37 -15.18
N GLY A 110 4.30 -2.58 -14.94
CA GLY A 110 3.66 -3.89 -14.86
C GLY A 110 3.13 -4.30 -13.48
N THR A 111 3.40 -3.52 -12.43
CA THR A 111 2.86 -3.80 -11.09
C THR A 111 1.36 -3.50 -11.03
N LEU A 112 0.57 -4.43 -10.50
CA LEU A 112 -0.87 -4.19 -10.32
C LEU A 112 -1.12 -3.21 -9.17
N ILE A 113 -1.71 -2.05 -9.44
CA ILE A 113 -2.12 -1.11 -8.39
C ILE A 113 -3.61 -1.18 -8.14
N VAL A 114 -3.99 -1.39 -6.87
CA VAL A 114 -5.39 -1.48 -6.44
C VAL A 114 -5.69 -0.34 -5.46
N ASN A 115 -6.48 0.68 -5.81
CA ASN A 115 -7.11 0.90 -7.11
C ASN A 115 -6.21 1.68 -8.08
N LYS A 116 -6.56 1.64 -9.38
CA LYS A 116 -5.85 2.34 -10.45
C LYS A 116 -5.58 3.81 -10.10
N PRO A 117 -4.32 4.29 -10.14
CA PRO A 117 -3.97 5.63 -9.66
C PRO A 117 -4.66 6.77 -10.40
N ALA A 118 -4.81 6.67 -11.73
CA ALA A 118 -5.56 7.66 -12.51
C ALA A 118 -7.03 7.75 -12.05
N SER A 119 -7.66 6.59 -11.84
CA SER A 119 -9.04 6.54 -11.35
C SER A 119 -9.21 7.16 -9.96
N LEU A 120 -8.22 7.01 -9.07
CA LEU A 120 -8.24 7.68 -7.75
C LEU A 120 -8.24 9.21 -7.86
N ARG A 121 -7.59 9.78 -8.87
CA ARG A 121 -7.60 11.23 -9.12
C ARG A 121 -8.88 11.69 -9.80
N ASP A 122 -9.39 10.89 -10.74
CA ASP A 122 -10.53 11.27 -11.58
C ASP A 122 -11.88 11.11 -10.86
N ASN A 123 -11.97 10.19 -9.89
CA ASN A 123 -13.21 9.79 -9.23
C ASN A 123 -13.22 10.25 -7.76
N ASN A 124 -13.18 11.56 -7.54
CA ASN A 124 -13.38 12.10 -6.19
C ASN A 124 -14.75 11.67 -5.63
N GLU A 125 -14.76 11.06 -4.45
CA GLU A 125 -15.96 10.42 -3.88
C GLU A 125 -17.19 11.35 -3.78
N LYS A 126 -16.99 12.65 -3.58
CA LYS A 126 -18.08 13.63 -3.49
C LYS A 126 -18.53 14.15 -4.85
N MET A 127 -17.59 14.40 -5.75
CA MET A 127 -17.89 14.97 -7.07
C MET A 127 -18.31 13.92 -8.10
N PHE A 128 -17.91 12.66 -7.93
CA PHE A 128 -18.25 11.61 -8.89
C PHE A 128 -19.75 11.31 -8.92
N ILE A 129 -20.44 11.43 -7.78
CA ILE A 129 -21.89 11.20 -7.66
C ILE A 129 -22.71 12.23 -8.44
N THR A 130 -22.15 13.39 -8.76
CA THR A 130 -22.86 14.45 -9.50
C THR A 130 -22.82 14.26 -11.03
N ARG A 131 -22.21 13.19 -11.53
CA ARG A 131 -22.11 12.89 -12.96
C ARG A 131 -23.17 11.89 -13.42
#